data_AF-A0A9D4EVK3-F1
#
_entry.id   AF-A0A9D4EVK3-F1
#
_cell.length_a   1.000
_cell.length_b   1.000
_cell.length_c   1.000
_cell.angle_alpha   90.00
_cell.angle_beta   90.00
_cell.angle_gamma   90.00
#
_symmetry.space_group_name_H-M   'P 1'
#
loop_
_entity.id
_entity.type
_entity.pdbx_description
1 polymer ?
#
loop_
_entity_poly.entity_id
_entity_poly.type
_entity_poly.pdbx_seq_one_letter_code
_entity_poly.pdbx_strand_id
1 'polypeptide(L)'
;MSALRPDAPIFHAKGDGNQLYVAPPTHQINQVTTRASQGYCTSVNERIKVPPFTGHENWQVWTARFNTIADRMGWGDERRLDHLLQNIEGQAAEFVFTQLHASVVGNYKSLVAKISGRYRVLESARSMDRPWISNFAH
;
A
#
# COMPACT_ATOMS: atom_id res chain seq x y z
N MET A 1 24.49 -53.93 37.30
CA MET A 1 24.47 -53.72 35.83
C MET A 1 24.57 -52.21 35.62
N SER A 2 25.72 -51.54 35.77
CA SER A 2 26.93 -51.53 34.92
C SER A 2 26.67 -51.26 33.44
N ALA A 3 26.88 -50.00 33.02
CA ALA A 3 27.64 -49.53 31.84
C ALA A 3 27.34 -48.01 31.65
N LEU A 4 28.21 -47.01 31.87
CA LEU A 4 29.48 -46.64 31.21
C LEU A 4 29.32 -46.71 29.67
N ARG A 5 29.45 -45.67 28.83
CA ARG A 5 30.39 -44.52 28.69
C ARG A 5 29.82 -43.56 27.58
N PRO A 6 30.61 -42.74 26.82
CA PRO A 6 31.33 -41.49 27.14
C PRO A 6 31.06 -40.33 26.13
N ASP A 7 31.78 -39.23 26.34
CA ASP A 7 32.39 -38.33 25.34
C ASP A 7 31.59 -37.18 24.71
N ALA A 8 31.88 -35.99 25.24
CA ALA A 8 31.73 -34.70 24.59
C ALA A 8 32.90 -34.41 23.63
N PRO A 9 32.67 -33.63 22.57
CA PRO A 9 33.73 -32.80 22.01
C PRO A 9 33.55 -31.32 22.34
N ILE A 10 34.59 -30.78 22.97
CA ILE A 10 34.91 -29.36 23.11
C ILE A 10 35.45 -28.87 21.75
N PHE A 11 34.93 -27.76 21.22
CA PHE A 11 35.64 -26.95 20.24
C PHE A 11 35.65 -25.49 20.67
N HIS A 12 36.79 -25.07 21.23
CA HIS A 12 37.24 -23.69 21.24
C HIS A 12 37.68 -23.33 19.82
N ALA A 13 37.11 -22.27 19.25
CA ALA A 13 37.73 -21.53 18.15
C ALA A 13 37.84 -20.06 18.58
N LYS A 14 39.03 -19.73 19.08
CA LYS A 14 39.50 -18.37 19.32
C LYS A 14 40.03 -17.86 17.98
N GLY A 15 39.35 -16.89 17.39
CA GLY A 15 39.77 -16.21 16.17
C GLY A 15 40.13 -14.76 16.50
N ASP A 16 41.39 -14.55 16.86
CA ASP A 16 42.02 -13.25 17.05
C ASP A 16 42.21 -12.53 15.69
N GLY A 17 41.91 -11.22 15.66
CA GLY A 17 42.61 -10.22 14.85
C GLY A 17 42.36 -10.18 13.34
N ASN A 18 41.65 -9.15 12.86
CA ASN A 18 42.34 -8.05 12.17
C ASN A 18 41.46 -6.80 12.12
N GLN A 19 41.81 -5.82 12.94
CA GLN A 19 41.25 -4.49 12.96
C GLN A 19 41.96 -3.68 11.86
N LEU A 20 41.38 -3.60 10.66
CA LEU A 20 41.86 -2.67 9.63
C LEU A 20 41.05 -1.38 9.74
N TYR A 21 41.57 -0.46 10.56
CA TYR A 21 41.27 0.95 10.48
C TYR A 21 41.68 1.45 9.09
N VAL A 22 40.70 1.89 8.29
CA VAL A 22 40.97 2.72 7.11
C VAL A 22 40.01 3.90 7.14
N ALA A 23 40.55 5.08 7.45
CA ALA A 23 39.92 6.38 7.29
C ALA A 23 40.99 7.34 6.71
N PRO A 24 40.61 8.47 6.11
CA PRO A 24 40.21 8.61 4.70
C PRO A 24 41.22 9.46 3.91
N PRO A 25 41.28 9.38 2.57
CA PRO A 25 41.94 10.41 1.78
C PRO A 25 40.97 11.54 1.43
N THR A 26 41.15 12.68 2.07
CA THR A 26 40.59 13.98 1.67
C THR A 26 41.36 14.49 0.45
N HIS A 27 40.74 14.52 -0.72
CA HIS A 27 41.17 15.39 -1.82
C HIS A 27 39.94 15.95 -2.54
N GLN A 28 39.67 17.23 -2.30
CA GLN A 28 38.94 18.07 -3.26
C GLN A 28 39.73 18.09 -4.57
N ILE A 29 39.08 17.92 -5.72
CA ILE A 29 39.49 18.49 -7.02
C ILE A 29 38.29 18.41 -7.99
N ASN A 30 37.87 19.60 -8.42
CA ASN A 30 37.27 19.97 -9.71
C ASN A 30 35.84 19.56 -10.06
N GLN A 31 34.93 20.51 -9.81
CA GLN A 31 33.72 20.70 -10.58
C GLN A 31 34.09 21.03 -12.04
N VAL A 32 33.73 20.16 -12.98
CA VAL A 32 33.52 20.54 -14.38
C VAL A 32 32.16 19.99 -14.81
N THR A 33 31.21 20.91 -14.83
CA THR A 33 29.86 20.79 -15.39
C THR A 33 29.87 20.16 -16.77
N THR A 34 29.22 19.00 -16.93
CA THR A 34 28.66 18.61 -18.22
C THR A 34 27.30 17.95 -18.03
N ARG A 35 26.26 18.77 -18.24
CA ARG A 35 24.90 18.46 -18.71
C ARG A 35 24.19 17.23 -18.11
N ALA A 36 23.29 17.55 -17.18
CA ALA A 36 21.90 17.09 -17.14
C ALA A 36 21.64 15.63 -17.56
N SER A 37 21.77 14.74 -16.60
CA SER A 37 20.76 13.70 -16.41
C SER A 37 20.44 13.73 -14.93
N GLN A 38 19.32 14.38 -14.67
CA GLN A 38 18.67 14.56 -13.39
C GLN A 38 18.28 13.16 -12.89
N GLY A 39 19.26 12.42 -12.35
CA GLY A 39 19.01 11.25 -11.54
C GLY A 39 18.52 11.76 -10.21
N TYR A 40 17.21 11.99 -10.11
CA TYR A 40 16.56 12.21 -8.83
C TYR A 40 16.85 10.97 -7.99
N CYS A 41 17.84 11.06 -7.10
CA CYS A 41 17.90 10.23 -5.91
C CYS A 41 16.78 10.73 -5.01
N THR A 42 15.53 10.54 -5.43
CA THR A 42 14.41 10.72 -4.53
C THR A 42 14.53 9.57 -3.55
N SER A 43 15.05 9.87 -2.37
CA SER A 43 14.74 9.13 -1.16
C SER A 43 13.22 9.21 -0.97
N VAL A 44 12.49 8.43 -1.76
CA VAL A 44 11.04 8.32 -1.75
C VAL A 44 10.68 7.43 -0.58
N ASN A 45 10.80 7.98 0.61
CA ASN A 45 9.89 7.61 1.69
C ASN A 45 8.55 8.37 1.48
N GLU A 46 8.16 8.67 0.22
CA GLU A 46 6.83 9.18 -0.09
C GLU A 46 5.89 8.02 0.14
N ARG A 47 5.19 8.09 1.28
CA ARG A 47 4.03 7.27 1.61
C ARG A 47 3.19 7.17 0.34
N ILE A 48 3.18 6.01 -0.31
CA ILE A 48 2.43 5.85 -1.56
C ILE A 48 0.96 6.08 -1.22
N LYS A 49 0.44 7.23 -1.65
CA LYS A 49 -0.89 7.68 -1.31
C LYS A 49 -1.86 7.10 -2.32
N VAL A 50 -2.57 6.06 -1.90
CA VAL A 50 -3.78 5.60 -2.57
C VAL A 50 -4.82 6.73 -2.45
N PRO A 51 -5.52 7.12 -3.53
CA PRO A 51 -6.62 8.08 -3.42
C PRO A 51 -7.79 7.43 -2.66
N PRO A 52 -8.53 8.18 -1.82
CA PRO A 52 -9.73 7.63 -1.19
C PRO A 52 -10.77 7.26 -2.25
N PHE A 53 -11.57 6.24 -1.96
CA PHE A 53 -12.75 5.82 -2.71
C PHE A 53 -13.99 6.31 -1.98
N THR A 54 -14.70 7.25 -2.59
CA THR A 54 -15.90 7.87 -2.00
C THR A 54 -17.20 7.25 -2.52
N GLY A 55 -17.12 6.54 -3.65
CA GLY A 55 -18.28 5.98 -4.36
C GLY A 55 -18.73 6.83 -5.54
N HIS A 56 -18.12 8.00 -5.76
CA HIS A 56 -18.39 8.86 -6.91
C HIS A 56 -17.55 8.49 -8.14
N GLU A 57 -16.38 7.90 -7.93
CA GLU A 57 -15.51 7.47 -9.02
C GLU A 57 -15.88 6.06 -9.52
N ASN A 58 -15.45 5.75 -10.74
CA ASN A 58 -15.63 4.41 -11.28
C ASN A 58 -14.80 3.40 -10.48
N TRP A 59 -15.50 2.46 -9.83
CA TRP A 59 -14.88 1.42 -9.00
C TRP A 59 -13.83 0.60 -9.73
N GLN A 60 -14.03 0.28 -11.01
CA GLN A 60 -13.08 -0.52 -11.79
C GLN A 60 -11.77 0.27 -12.01
N VAL A 61 -11.87 1.55 -12.32
CA VAL A 61 -10.71 2.44 -12.51
C VAL A 61 -9.94 2.60 -11.20
N TRP A 62 -10.66 2.85 -10.11
CA TRP A 62 -10.07 3.00 -8.79
C TRP A 62 -9.38 1.69 -8.35
N THR A 63 -10.06 0.56 -8.46
CA THR A 63 -9.54 -0.77 -8.08
C THR A 63 -8.34 -1.17 -8.93
N ALA A 64 -8.33 -0.84 -10.23
CA ALA A 64 -7.18 -1.08 -11.09
C ALA A 64 -5.94 -0.28 -10.63
N ARG A 65 -6.13 0.99 -10.27
CA ARG A 65 -5.07 1.84 -9.71
C ARG A 65 -4.57 1.29 -8.36
N PHE A 66 -5.49 0.91 -7.49
CA PHE A 66 -5.18 0.28 -6.20
C PHE A 66 -4.36 -1.00 -6.37
N ASN A 67 -4.79 -1.91 -7.23
CA ASN A 67 -4.06 -3.15 -7.51
C ASN A 67 -2.67 -2.87 -8.10
N THR A 68 -2.55 -1.93 -9.02
CA THR A 68 -1.24 -1.54 -9.58
C THR A 68 -0.28 -1.06 -8.50
N ILE A 69 -0.76 -0.29 -7.52
CA ILE A 69 0.04 0.14 -6.36
C ILE A 69 0.38 -1.05 -5.47
N ALA A 70 -0.62 -1.88 -5.16
CA ALA A 70 -0.47 -3.05 -4.31
C ALA A 70 0.55 -4.05 -4.88
N ASP A 71 0.52 -4.29 -6.18
CA ASP A 71 1.44 -5.19 -6.88
C ASP A 71 2.87 -4.63 -6.87
N ARG A 72 3.06 -3.33 -7.12
CA ARG A 72 4.37 -2.66 -7.03
C ARG A 72 4.97 -2.74 -5.62
N MET A 73 4.11 -2.72 -4.59
CA MET A 73 4.52 -2.77 -3.20
C MET A 73 4.54 -4.19 -2.61
N GLY A 74 4.22 -5.21 -3.41
CA GLY A 74 4.15 -6.60 -2.96
C GLY A 74 3.12 -6.83 -1.84
N TRP A 75 2.00 -6.10 -1.84
CA TRP A 75 0.96 -6.27 -0.82
C TRP A 75 0.22 -7.59 -1.01
N GLY A 76 0.22 -8.42 0.04
CA GLY A 76 -0.69 -9.57 0.17
C GLY A 76 -2.12 -9.15 0.54
N ASP A 77 -3.04 -10.10 0.51
CA ASP A 77 -4.48 -9.86 0.70
C ASP A 77 -4.81 -9.13 2.01
N GLU A 78 -4.11 -9.44 3.11
CA GLU A 78 -4.32 -8.77 4.41
C GLU A 78 -3.91 -7.29 4.38
N ARG A 79 -2.76 -6.98 3.77
CA ARG A 79 -2.32 -5.59 3.60
C ARG A 79 -3.22 -4.83 2.65
N ARG A 80 -3.67 -5.48 1.57
CA ARG A 80 -4.64 -4.90 0.64
C ARG A 80 -5.95 -4.60 1.37
N LEU A 81 -6.38 -5.47 2.27
CA LEU A 81 -7.58 -5.25 3.07
C LEU A 81 -7.46 -4.03 3.97
N ASP A 82 -6.38 -3.96 4.75
CA ASP A 82 -6.15 -2.85 5.69
C ASP A 82 -6.08 -1.50 4.95
N HIS A 83 -5.33 -1.44 3.85
CA HIS A 83 -5.27 -0.26 3.00
C HIS A 83 -6.59 0.05 2.31
N LEU A 84 -7.34 -0.95 1.85
CA LEU A 84 -8.65 -0.75 1.24
C LEU A 84 -9.62 -0.12 2.24
N LEU A 85 -9.68 -0.63 3.47
CA LEU A 85 -10.56 -0.10 4.52
C LEU A 85 -10.20 1.33 4.92
N GLN A 86 -8.90 1.65 5.01
CA GLN A 86 -8.45 3.02 5.32
C GLN A 86 -8.76 4.02 4.20
N ASN A 87 -8.84 3.56 2.95
CA ASN A 87 -9.08 4.43 1.80
C ASN A 87 -10.55 4.45 1.39
N ILE A 88 -11.45 3.73 2.05
CA ILE A 88 -12.89 3.82 1.79
C ILE A 88 -13.46 4.95 2.65
N GLU A 89 -14.10 5.92 1.99
CA GLU A 89 -14.65 7.12 2.63
C GLU A 89 -16.08 7.42 2.14
N GLY A 90 -16.74 8.39 2.78
CA GLY A 90 -18.04 8.91 2.34
C GLY A 90 -19.14 7.84 2.25
N GLN A 91 -19.88 7.84 1.14
CA GLN A 91 -21.01 6.92 0.92
C GLN A 91 -20.56 5.46 0.81
N ALA A 92 -19.34 5.21 0.31
CA ALA A 92 -18.76 3.88 0.28
C ALA A 92 -18.43 3.36 1.68
N ALA A 93 -17.91 4.22 2.57
CA ALA A 93 -17.69 3.86 3.97
C ALA A 93 -18.99 3.55 4.69
N GLU A 94 -20.02 4.36 4.48
CA GLU A 94 -21.34 4.10 5.06
C GLU A 94 -21.85 2.72 4.64
N PHE A 95 -21.81 2.38 3.34
CA PHE A 95 -22.19 1.04 2.87
C PHE A 95 -21.36 -0.08 3.52
N VAL A 96 -20.03 0.06 3.55
CA VAL A 96 -19.12 -0.98 4.03
C VAL A 96 -19.26 -1.23 5.54
N PHE A 97 -19.32 -0.17 6.34
CA PHE A 97 -19.32 -0.30 7.80
C PHE A 97 -20.73 -0.45 8.41
N THR A 98 -21.80 -0.09 7.68
CA THR A 98 -23.18 -0.23 8.19
C THR A 98 -23.94 -1.41 7.59
N GLN A 99 -23.68 -1.77 6.32
CA GLN A 99 -24.48 -2.78 5.60
C GLN A 99 -23.77 -4.12 5.41
N LEU A 100 -22.43 -4.16 5.51
CA LEU A 100 -21.69 -5.42 5.38
C LEU A 100 -21.39 -6.04 6.74
N HIS A 101 -21.51 -7.37 6.80
CA HIS A 101 -21.18 -8.12 7.99
C HIS A 101 -19.65 -8.18 8.19
N ALA A 102 -19.18 -8.21 9.44
CA ALA A 102 -17.75 -8.21 9.77
C ALA A 102 -16.96 -9.36 9.09
N SER A 103 -17.59 -10.52 8.89
CA SER A 103 -16.99 -11.65 8.16
C SER A 103 -16.69 -11.33 6.69
N VAL A 104 -17.47 -10.46 6.05
CA VAL A 104 -17.23 -9.97 4.68
C VAL A 104 -16.16 -8.89 4.68
N VAL A 105 -16.23 -7.97 5.64
CA VAL A 105 -15.27 -6.87 5.82
C VAL A 105 -13.86 -7.41 6.15
N GLY A 106 -13.76 -8.56 6.81
CA GLY A 106 -12.50 -9.24 7.12
C GLY A 106 -11.88 -10.03 5.97
N ASN A 107 -12.50 -10.06 4.78
CA ASN A 107 -12.01 -10.84 3.64
C ASN A 107 -11.93 -9.97 2.38
N TYR A 108 -10.70 -9.71 1.91
CA TYR A 108 -10.45 -8.84 0.76
C TYR A 108 -11.26 -9.20 -0.48
N LYS A 109 -11.28 -10.48 -0.87
CA LYS A 109 -11.99 -10.94 -2.09
C LYS A 109 -13.49 -10.74 -1.97
N SER A 110 -14.05 -11.06 -0.80
CA SER A 110 -15.48 -10.92 -0.52
C SER A 110 -15.89 -9.44 -0.48
N LEU A 111 -15.07 -8.60 0.16
CA LEU A 111 -15.28 -7.16 0.23
C LEU A 111 -15.25 -6.52 -1.16
N VAL A 112 -14.22 -6.81 -1.97
CA VAL A 112 -14.10 -6.32 -3.34
C VAL A 112 -15.27 -6.78 -4.20
N ALA A 113 -15.74 -8.03 -4.06
CA ALA A 113 -16.90 -8.52 -4.79
C ALA A 113 -18.20 -7.78 -4.41
N LYS A 114 -18.40 -7.47 -3.12
CA LYS A 114 -19.59 -6.74 -2.65
C LYS A 114 -19.58 -5.28 -3.07
N ILE A 115 -18.43 -4.59 -2.91
CA ILE A 115 -18.28 -3.21 -3.36
C ILE A 115 -18.39 -3.15 -4.89
N SER A 116 -17.73 -4.06 -5.61
CA SER A 116 -17.86 -4.17 -7.05
C SER A 116 -19.30 -4.38 -7.47
N GLY A 117 -20.06 -5.26 -6.81
CA GLY A 117 -21.48 -5.47 -7.11
C GLY A 117 -22.33 -4.21 -6.90
N ARG A 118 -22.03 -3.41 -5.87
CA ARG A 118 -22.76 -2.16 -5.55
C ARG A 118 -22.43 -1.03 -6.52
N TYR A 119 -21.17 -0.90 -6.94
CA TYR A 119 -20.65 0.20 -7.76
C TYR A 119 -20.35 -0.21 -9.22
N ARG A 120 -20.78 -1.42 -9.66
CA ARG A 120 -20.52 -1.94 -11.03
C ARG A 120 -21.18 -1.12 -12.13
N VAL A 121 -22.24 -0.37 -11.79
CA VAL A 121 -23.12 0.30 -12.76
C VAL A 121 -23.73 1.55 -12.12
N LEU A 122 -22.95 2.62 -11.97
CA LEU A 122 -23.51 3.97 -11.80
C LEU A 122 -23.48 4.78 -13.11
N GLU A 123 -23.50 4.11 -14.26
CA GLU A 123 -23.95 4.70 -15.53
C GLU A 123 -25.44 4.42 -15.84
N SER A 124 -26.18 3.70 -14.99
CA SER A 124 -27.56 3.28 -15.33
C SER A 124 -28.70 3.84 -14.50
N ALA A 125 -28.47 4.83 -13.62
CA ALA A 125 -29.60 5.57 -13.05
C ALA A 125 -29.24 7.03 -12.77
N ARG A 126 -29.74 7.89 -13.66
CA ARG A 126 -30.37 9.17 -13.33
C ARG A 126 -30.53 9.40 -11.82
N SER A 127 -29.69 10.27 -11.27
CA SER A 127 -30.11 11.28 -10.30
C SER A 127 -29.53 12.61 -10.73
N MET A 128 -29.81 12.98 -11.99
CA MET A 128 -29.94 14.37 -12.41
C MET A 128 -31.31 14.88 -11.92
N ASP A 129 -31.58 14.75 -10.62
CA ASP A 129 -32.71 15.42 -9.96
C ASP A 129 -32.13 16.61 -9.20
N ARG A 130 -31.58 17.55 -9.98
CA ARG A 130 -31.56 18.95 -9.57
C ARG A 130 -32.79 19.57 -10.23
N PRO A 131 -33.89 19.81 -9.50
CA PRO A 131 -34.87 20.78 -9.97
C PRO A 131 -34.19 22.16 -9.95
N TRP A 132 -33.53 22.54 -11.04
CA TRP A 132 -33.13 23.92 -11.29
C TRP A 132 -34.32 24.73 -11.83
N ILE A 133 -35.53 24.47 -11.35
CA ILE A 133 -36.74 25.22 -11.70
C ILE A 133 -37.56 25.21 -10.40
N SER A 134 -37.75 26.29 -9.65
CA SER A 134 -38.21 27.61 -10.07
C SER A 134 -37.86 28.66 -9.00
N ASN A 135 -37.48 29.86 -9.42
CA ASN A 135 -38.04 31.13 -8.90
C ASN A 135 -37.53 32.30 -9.74
N PHE A 136 -38.15 32.45 -10.92
CA PHE A 136 -38.22 33.73 -11.63
C PHE A 136 -39.70 34.08 -11.75
N ALA A 137 -40.20 34.80 -10.75
CA ALA A 137 -41.47 35.50 -10.70
C ALA A 137 -41.39 36.38 -9.43
N HIS A 138 -41.67 37.68 -9.42
CA HIS A 138 -42.19 38.63 -10.40
C HIS A 138 -41.74 40.02 -9.91
#